data_AF-A0AA51GXA3-F1
#
_entry.id   AF-A0AA51GXA3-F1
#
_cell.length_a   1.000
_cell.length_b   1.000
_cell.length_c   1.000
_cell.angle_alpha   90.00
_cell.angle_beta   90.00
_cell.angle_gamma   90.00
#
_symmetry.space_group_name_H-M   'P 1'
#
loop_
_entity.id
_entity.type
_entity.pdbx_description
1 polymer ?
#
loop_
_entity_poly.entity_id
_entity_poly.type
_entity_poly.pdbx_seq_one_letter_code
_entity_poly.pdbx_strand_id
1 'polypeptide(L)'
;MKQNKENKERVTAWLYPEMIDNMNGLMAANGMKNHTEFVEKAVDFYIGYLGSQSSTTYLSKILLESISGTLKETENRQSANLFRLSVEMSMMMNILAVGLEISDEDLRTLRGRCVQEVKRNKGRINMEDAVKYQQGLID
;
A
#
# COMPACT_ATOMS: atom_id res chain seq x y z
N MET A 1 -11.87 0.65 -44.72
CA MET A 1 -11.85 2.10 -44.98
C MET A 1 -10.85 2.73 -44.03
N LYS A 2 -9.80 3.39 -44.54
CA LYS A 2 -8.84 4.11 -43.69
C LYS A 2 -9.54 5.37 -43.17
N GLN A 3 -9.89 5.40 -41.87
CA GLN A 3 -10.34 6.63 -41.24
C GLN A 3 -9.16 7.61 -41.18
N ASN A 4 -9.35 8.77 -41.81
CA ASN A 4 -8.37 9.83 -41.87
C ASN A 4 -8.28 10.50 -40.49
N LYS A 5 -7.21 10.26 -39.74
CA LYS A 5 -7.02 10.71 -38.34
C LYS A 5 -6.81 12.21 -38.18
N GLU A 6 -6.81 12.99 -39.25
CA GLU A 6 -6.35 14.40 -39.23
C GLU A 6 -7.48 15.45 -39.22
N ASN A 7 -8.73 15.08 -39.54
CA ASN A 7 -9.82 16.05 -39.62
C ASN A 7 -10.84 15.88 -38.47
N LYS A 8 -11.10 16.96 -37.72
CA LYS A 8 -12.16 17.00 -36.70
C LYS A 8 -13.54 17.07 -37.36
N GLU A 9 -14.48 16.24 -36.89
CA GLU A 9 -15.87 16.29 -37.32
C GLU A 9 -16.70 17.16 -36.35
N ARG A 10 -17.60 17.99 -36.87
CA ARG A 10 -18.44 18.88 -36.05
C ARG A 10 -19.71 18.16 -35.60
N VAL A 11 -19.86 17.99 -34.29
CA VAL A 11 -21.10 17.50 -33.65
C VAL A 11 -21.79 18.67 -32.95
N THR A 12 -23.10 18.83 -33.13
CA THR A 12 -23.90 19.90 -32.49
C THR A 12 -24.80 19.29 -31.43
N ALA A 13 -24.74 19.81 -30.21
CA ALA A 13 -25.55 19.36 -29.07
C ALA A 13 -26.11 20.56 -28.30
N TRP A 14 -27.30 20.38 -27.73
CA TRP A 14 -27.92 21.36 -26.83
C TRP A 14 -27.58 21.00 -25.38
N LEU A 15 -27.09 21.97 -24.62
CA LEU A 15 -26.74 21.82 -23.21
C LEU A 15 -27.56 22.80 -22.37
N TYR A 16 -27.85 22.43 -21.12
CA TYR A 16 -28.49 23.34 -20.19
C TYR A 16 -27.56 24.52 -19.85
N PRO A 17 -28.10 25.74 -19.63
CA PRO A 17 -27.29 26.91 -19.29
C PRO A 17 -26.38 26.69 -18.07
N GLU A 18 -26.91 26.05 -17.02
CA GLU A 18 -26.13 25.71 -15.81
C GLU A 18 -24.91 24.82 -16.13
N MET A 19 -25.06 23.88 -17.07
CA MET A 19 -23.96 23.00 -17.48
C MET A 19 -22.90 23.77 -18.27
N ILE A 20 -23.30 24.75 -19.07
CA ILE A 20 -22.39 25.64 -19.80
C ILE A 20 -21.62 26.52 -18.81
N ASP A 21 -22.28 27.05 -17.78
CA ASP A 21 -21.64 27.86 -16.75
C ASP A 21 -20.61 27.06 -15.95
N ASN A 22 -20.97 25.85 -15.54
CA ASN A 22 -20.07 24.92 -14.86
C ASN A 22 -18.86 24.55 -15.76
N MET A 23 -19.10 24.27 -17.03
CA MET A 23 -18.04 24.01 -18.02
C MET A 23 -17.08 25.20 -18.12
N ASN A 24 -17.60 26.42 -18.26
CA ASN A 24 -16.78 27.64 -18.34
C ASN A 24 -15.91 27.83 -17.08
N GLY A 25 -16.49 27.63 -15.89
CA GLY A 25 -15.76 27.73 -14.63
C GLY A 25 -14.61 26.72 -14.53
N LEU A 26 -14.88 25.46 -14.88
CA LEU A 26 -13.86 24.40 -14.86
C LEU A 26 -12.79 24.59 -15.93
N MET A 27 -13.15 25.11 -17.11
CA MET A 27 -12.19 25.45 -18.16
C MET A 27 -11.20 26.53 -17.69
N ALA A 28 -11.70 27.58 -17.04
CA ALA A 28 -10.87 28.65 -16.49
C ALA A 28 -9.94 28.14 -15.39
N ALA A 29 -10.46 27.30 -14.47
CA ALA A 29 -9.68 26.75 -13.37
C ALA A 29 -8.55 25.79 -13.82
N ASN A 30 -8.73 25.11 -14.96
CA ASN A 30 -7.79 24.09 -15.46
C ASN A 30 -6.98 24.55 -16.69
N GLY A 31 -7.01 25.84 -17.03
CA GLY A 31 -6.23 26.39 -18.15
C GLY A 31 -6.58 25.82 -19.53
N MET A 32 -7.83 25.40 -19.74
CA MET A 32 -8.28 24.84 -21.02
C MET A 32 -8.54 25.96 -22.04
N LYS A 33 -8.15 25.72 -23.30
CA LYS A 33 -8.08 26.78 -24.32
C LYS A 33 -9.43 27.06 -24.99
N ASN A 34 -10.28 26.05 -25.12
CA ASN A 34 -11.56 26.17 -25.80
C ASN A 34 -12.54 25.07 -25.37
N HIS A 35 -13.83 25.27 -25.66
CA HIS A 35 -14.89 24.30 -25.34
C HIS A 35 -14.64 22.95 -25.99
N THR A 36 -14.04 22.93 -27.18
CA THR A 36 -13.68 21.70 -27.88
C THR A 36 -12.70 20.85 -27.06
N GLU A 37 -11.68 21.44 -26.43
CA GLU A 37 -10.72 20.72 -25.57
C GLU A 37 -11.40 20.12 -24.34
N PHE A 38 -12.33 20.86 -23.72
CA PHE A 38 -13.12 20.37 -22.59
C PHE A 38 -14.01 19.20 -23.01
N VAL A 39 -14.75 19.36 -24.12
CA VAL A 39 -15.66 18.34 -24.64
C VAL A 39 -14.89 17.11 -25.11
N GLU A 40 -13.73 17.26 -25.76
CA GLU A 40 -12.88 16.14 -26.16
C GLU A 40 -12.43 15.31 -24.96
N LYS A 41 -11.95 15.95 -23.89
CA LYS A 41 -11.56 15.25 -22.66
C LYS A 41 -12.74 14.62 -21.94
N ALA A 42 -13.89 15.30 -21.88
CA ALA A 42 -15.09 14.79 -21.24
C ALA A 42 -15.69 13.60 -22.01
N VAL A 43 -15.71 13.67 -23.34
CA VAL A 43 -16.18 12.59 -24.21
C VAL A 43 -15.20 11.43 -24.20
N ASP A 44 -13.88 11.66 -24.26
CA ASP A 44 -12.88 10.59 -24.13
C ASP A 44 -12.99 9.89 -22.77
N PHE A 45 -13.17 10.67 -21.69
CA PHE A 45 -13.46 10.13 -20.36
C PHE A 45 -14.75 9.31 -20.34
N TYR A 46 -15.83 9.79 -20.98
CA TYR A 46 -17.11 9.10 -20.99
C TYR A 46 -17.12 7.88 -21.93
N ILE A 47 -16.38 7.90 -23.04
CA ILE A 47 -16.10 6.74 -23.89
C ILE A 47 -15.31 5.72 -23.10
N GLY A 48 -14.29 6.15 -22.35
CA GLY A 48 -13.58 5.32 -21.38
C GLY A 48 -14.57 4.71 -20.39
N TYR A 49 -15.42 5.51 -19.75
CA TYR A 49 -16.44 5.07 -18.80
C TYR A 49 -17.46 4.10 -19.40
N LEU A 50 -17.96 4.34 -20.62
CA LEU A 50 -18.95 3.53 -21.32
C LEU A 50 -18.36 2.26 -21.94
N GLY A 51 -17.15 2.31 -22.49
CA GLY A 51 -16.37 1.12 -22.80
C GLY A 51 -16.12 0.29 -21.54
N SER A 52 -16.02 0.98 -20.41
CA SER A 52 -15.99 0.43 -19.06
C SER A 52 -17.39 0.20 -18.45
N GLN A 53 -18.52 0.29 -19.17
CA GLN A 53 -19.75 -0.40 -18.74
C GLN A 53 -19.58 -1.93 -18.85
N SER A 54 -18.46 -2.38 -19.42
CA SER A 54 -17.90 -3.72 -19.22
C SER A 54 -17.11 -3.86 -17.90
N SER A 55 -16.64 -2.77 -17.27
CA SER A 55 -16.00 -2.74 -15.93
C SER A 55 -15.79 -1.29 -15.46
N THR A 56 -16.51 -0.77 -14.46
CA THR A 56 -16.34 0.56 -13.79
C THR A 56 -15.00 0.69 -13.05
N THR A 57 -13.93 0.29 -13.73
CA THR A 57 -12.76 -0.32 -13.12
C THR A 57 -11.53 0.44 -13.52
N TYR A 58 -11.49 1.33 -14.51
CA TYR A 58 -10.21 1.93 -14.93
C TYR A 58 -9.54 2.80 -13.86
N LEU A 59 -10.21 3.83 -13.34
CA LEU A 59 -9.64 4.68 -12.28
C LEU A 59 -9.41 3.89 -10.98
N SER A 60 -10.36 3.02 -10.63
CA SER A 60 -10.24 2.12 -9.47
C SER A 60 -9.12 1.10 -9.65
N LYS A 61 -8.85 0.61 -10.86
CA LYS A 61 -7.83 -0.39 -11.19
C LYS A 61 -6.45 0.21 -11.21
N ILE A 62 -6.27 1.40 -11.79
CA ILE A 62 -4.98 2.10 -11.69
C ILE A 62 -4.66 2.39 -10.23
N LEU A 63 -5.65 2.85 -9.45
CA LEU A 63 -5.47 3.08 -8.03
C LEU A 63 -5.16 1.78 -7.27
N LEU A 64 -5.89 0.70 -7.54
CA LEU A 64 -5.65 -0.61 -6.94
C LEU A 64 -4.29 -1.19 -7.33
N GLU A 65 -3.91 -1.12 -8.60
CA GLU A 65 -2.60 -1.56 -9.10
C GLU A 65 -1.47 -0.76 -8.46
N SER A 66 -1.65 0.56 -8.29
CA SER A 66 -0.68 1.41 -7.58
C SER A 66 -0.56 1.01 -6.12
N ILE A 67 -1.70 0.83 -5.42
CA ILE A 67 -1.73 0.38 -4.01
C ILE A 67 -1.10 -1.01 -3.87
N SER A 68 -1.45 -1.96 -4.73
CA SER A 68 -0.89 -3.31 -4.75
C SER A 68 0.61 -3.29 -5.06
N GLY A 69 1.06 -2.41 -5.96
CA GLY A 69 2.47 -2.18 -6.26
C GLY A 69 3.24 -1.69 -5.04
N THR A 70 2.76 -0.63 -4.40
CA THR A 70 3.37 -0.08 -3.16
C THR A 70 3.34 -1.10 -2.01
N LEU A 71 2.26 -1.86 -1.87
CA LEU A 71 2.16 -2.89 -0.84
C LEU A 71 3.18 -4.01 -1.07
N LYS A 72 3.31 -4.49 -2.32
CA LYS A 72 4.29 -5.51 -2.70
C LYS A 72 5.72 -5.04 -2.49
N GLU A 73 6.03 -3.80 -2.84
CA GLU A 73 7.35 -3.21 -2.59
C GLU A 73 7.64 -3.12 -1.08
N THR A 74 6.64 -2.72 -0.30
CA THR A 74 6.74 -2.66 1.17
C THR A 74 6.95 -4.05 1.77
N GLU A 75 6.20 -5.06 1.32
CA GLU A 75 6.36 -6.45 1.74
C GLU A 75 7.76 -6.98 1.40
N ASN A 76 8.26 -6.73 0.19
CA ASN A 76 9.61 -7.12 -0.22
C ASN A 76 10.68 -6.46 0.66
N ARG A 77 10.55 -5.16 0.91
CA ARG A 77 11.48 -4.43 1.79
C ARG A 77 11.42 -4.93 3.22
N GLN A 78 10.21 -5.20 3.73
CA GLN A 78 10.00 -5.76 5.07
C GLN A 78 10.62 -7.16 5.17
N SER A 79 10.40 -8.04 4.19
CA SER A 79 10.97 -9.38 4.12
C SER A 79 12.51 -9.33 4.11
N ALA A 80 13.10 -8.46 3.28
CA ALA A 80 14.55 -8.27 3.24
C ALA A 80 15.12 -7.72 4.57
N ASN A 81 14.41 -6.78 5.21
CA ASN A 81 14.80 -6.26 6.53
C ASN A 81 14.71 -7.34 7.61
N LEU A 82 13.63 -8.12 7.64
CA LEU A 82 13.46 -9.24 8.56
C LEU A 82 14.53 -10.30 8.35
N PHE A 83 14.93 -10.58 7.11
CA PHE A 83 16.03 -11.50 6.81
C PHE A 83 17.35 -10.99 7.39
N ARG A 84 17.74 -9.74 7.11
CA ARG A 84 18.96 -9.15 7.67
C ARG A 84 18.94 -9.15 9.20
N LEU A 85 17.83 -8.75 9.81
CA LEU A 85 17.67 -8.77 11.26
C LEU A 85 17.79 -10.20 11.82
N SER A 86 17.22 -11.19 11.14
CA SER A 86 17.29 -12.59 11.56
C SER A 86 18.73 -13.13 11.51
N VAL A 87 19.53 -12.71 10.53
CA VAL A 87 20.96 -13.05 10.45
C VAL A 87 21.71 -12.47 11.64
N GLU A 88 21.56 -11.18 11.92
CA GLU A 88 22.22 -10.52 13.06
C GLU A 88 21.79 -11.12 14.40
N MET A 89 20.49 -11.40 14.57
CA MET A 89 19.97 -12.07 15.76
C MET A 89 20.54 -13.48 15.92
N SER A 90 20.68 -14.25 14.82
CA SER A 90 21.29 -15.59 14.85
C SER A 90 22.75 -15.53 15.27
N MET A 91 23.52 -14.58 14.74
CA MET A 91 24.91 -14.36 15.13
C MET A 91 25.01 -13.98 16.61
N MET A 92 24.18 -13.04 17.07
CA MET A 92 24.13 -12.63 18.49
C MET A 92 23.78 -13.79 19.42
N MET A 93 22.79 -14.61 19.05
CA MET A 93 22.41 -15.79 19.82
C MET A 93 23.57 -16.79 19.95
N ASN A 94 24.30 -17.06 18.87
CA ASN A 94 25.47 -17.95 18.92
C ASN A 94 26.61 -17.37 19.77
N ILE A 95 26.90 -16.07 19.64
CA ILE A 95 27.93 -15.40 20.45
C ILE A 95 27.58 -15.45 21.94
N LEU A 96 26.32 -15.18 22.31
CA LEU A 96 25.85 -15.23 23.69
C LEU A 96 25.83 -16.65 24.25
N ALA A 97 25.40 -17.63 23.46
CA ALA A 97 25.38 -19.03 23.89
C ALA A 97 26.79 -19.52 24.26
N VAL A 98 27.79 -19.17 23.45
CA VAL A 98 29.20 -19.49 23.74
C VAL A 98 29.73 -18.66 24.90
N GLY A 99 29.48 -17.35 24.92
CA GLY A 99 30.06 -16.43 25.92
C GLY A 99 29.48 -16.56 27.32
N LEU A 100 28.25 -17.08 27.46
CA LEU A 100 27.56 -17.28 28.73
C LEU A 100 27.41 -18.76 29.10
N GLU A 101 27.99 -19.67 28.31
CA GLU A 101 27.92 -21.12 28.53
C GLU A 101 26.49 -21.63 28.76
N ILE A 102 25.52 -21.12 27.96
CA ILE A 102 24.10 -21.40 28.14
C ILE A 102 23.84 -22.89 27.86
N SER A 103 23.25 -23.59 28.83
CA SER A 103 22.87 -24.99 28.68
C SER A 103 21.62 -25.16 27.80
N ASP A 104 21.50 -26.33 27.16
CA ASP A 104 20.29 -26.66 26.38
C ASP A 104 19.02 -26.67 27.25
N GLU A 105 19.14 -26.98 28.55
CA GLU A 105 18.02 -26.99 29.50
C GLU A 105 17.54 -25.57 29.83
N ASP A 106 18.48 -24.65 30.10
CA ASP A 106 18.17 -23.24 30.35
C ASP A 106 17.52 -22.60 29.12
N LEU A 107 18.05 -22.89 27.93
CA LEU A 107 17.51 -22.38 26.68
C LEU A 107 16.08 -22.88 26.42
N ARG A 108 15.80 -24.17 26.67
CA ARG A 108 14.45 -24.74 26.50
C ARG A 108 13.46 -24.13 27.48
N THR A 109 13.86 -23.95 28.74
CA THR A 109 13.04 -23.34 29.78
C THR A 109 12.71 -21.88 29.43
N LEU A 110 13.73 -21.08 29.09
CA LEU A 110 13.56 -19.69 28.68
C LEU A 110 12.67 -19.57 27.43
N ARG A 111 12.88 -20.42 26.43
CA ARG A 111 12.07 -20.43 25.21
C ARG A 111 10.60 -20.73 25.49
N GLY A 112 10.32 -21.72 26.35
CA GLY A 112 8.96 -22.05 26.76
C GLY A 112 8.24 -20.85 27.38
N ARG A 113 8.89 -20.19 28.34
CA ARG A 113 8.39 -18.99 29.01
C ARG A 113 8.16 -17.82 28.06
N CYS A 114 9.14 -17.48 27.22
CA CYS A 114 9.01 -16.39 26.23
C CYS A 114 7.87 -16.65 25.23
N VAL A 115 7.70 -17.90 24.77
CA VAL A 115 6.57 -18.25 23.88
C VAL A 115 5.22 -18.06 24.60
N GLN A 116 5.12 -18.46 25.87
CA GLN A 116 3.90 -18.25 26.65
C GLN A 116 3.61 -16.77 26.88
N GLU A 117 4.63 -15.98 27.22
CA GLU A 117 4.51 -14.53 27.41
C GLU A 117 4.01 -13.84 26.15
N VAL A 118 4.63 -14.11 24.99
CA VAL A 118 4.24 -13.54 23.69
C VAL A 118 2.80 -13.92 23.34
N LYS A 119 2.38 -15.17 23.59
CA LYS A 119 0.99 -15.60 23.39
C LYS A 119 0.03 -14.86 24.32
N ARG A 120 0.34 -14.79 25.61
CA ARG A 120 -0.48 -14.10 26.64
C ARG A 120 -0.63 -12.62 26.31
N ASN A 121 0.44 -12.00 25.84
CA ASN A 121 0.53 -10.56 25.60
C ASN A 121 0.23 -10.16 24.14
N LYS A 122 -0.29 -11.09 23.32
CA LYS A 122 -0.65 -10.88 21.90
C LYS A 122 0.47 -10.25 21.07
N GLY A 123 1.69 -10.73 21.23
CA GLY A 123 2.85 -10.24 20.49
C GLY A 123 3.61 -9.09 21.14
N ARG A 124 3.16 -8.57 22.29
CA ARG A 124 3.86 -7.51 23.03
C ARG A 124 4.89 -8.12 23.98
N ILE A 125 6.11 -7.60 23.94
CA ILE A 125 7.21 -7.97 24.84
C ILE A 125 7.55 -6.74 25.67
N ASN A 126 7.69 -6.92 26.99
CA ASN A 126 7.99 -5.85 27.94
C ASN A 126 9.30 -6.17 28.66
N MET A 127 10.24 -5.20 28.67
CA MET A 127 11.56 -5.40 29.26
C MET A 127 11.51 -5.40 30.79
N GLU A 128 10.70 -4.53 31.40
CA GLU A 128 10.50 -4.49 32.84
C GLU A 128 9.97 -5.84 33.38
N ASP A 129 9.07 -6.48 32.66
CA ASP A 129 8.56 -7.81 33.02
C ASP A 129 9.62 -8.91 32.83
N ALA A 130 10.43 -8.82 31.78
CA ALA A 130 11.58 -9.72 31.61
C ALA A 130 12.58 -9.58 32.77
N VAL A 131 12.91 -8.36 33.19
CA VAL A 131 13.83 -8.09 34.31
C VAL A 131 13.28 -8.64 35.62
N LYS A 132 12.00 -8.37 35.94
CA LYS A 132 11.36 -8.89 37.16
C LYS A 132 11.43 -10.41 37.23
N TYR A 133 11.18 -11.09 36.12
CA TYR A 133 11.31 -12.54 36.05
C TYR A 133 12.74 -13.02 36.31
N GLN A 134 13.73 -12.41 35.67
CA GLN A 134 15.15 -12.78 35.88
C GLN A 134 15.63 -12.52 37.32
N GLN A 135 14.98 -11.59 38.03
CA GLN A 135 15.23 -11.31 39.44
C GLN A 135 14.42 -12.22 40.40
N GLY A 136 13.57 -13.12 39.88
CA GLY A 136 12.70 -13.98 40.68
C GLY A 136 11.53 -13.25 41.34
N LEU A 137 11.13 -12.09 40.81
CA LEU A 137 10.03 -11.28 41.37
C LEU A 137 8.65 -11.70 40.83
N ILE A 138 8.61 -12.43 39.72
CA ILE A 138 7.39 -12.94 39.08
C ILE A 138 7.68 -14.29 38.40
N ASP A 139 6.67 -15.16 38.35
CA ASP A 139 6.69 -16.45 37.63
C ASP A 139 6.35 -16.29 36.13
#